data_AF-B9RRU0-F1
#
_entry.id   AF-B9RRU0-F1
#
_cell.length_a   1.000
_cell.length_b   1.000
_cell.length_c   1.000
_cell.angle_alpha   90.00
_cell.angle_beta   90.00
_cell.angle_gamma   90.00
#
_symmetry.space_group_name_H-M   'P 1'
#
loop_
_entity.id
_entity.type
_entity.pdbx_description
1 polymer ?
#
loop_
_entity_poly.entity_id
_entity_poly.type
_entity_poly.pdbx_seq_one_letter_code
_entity_poly.pdbx_strand_id
1 'polypeptide(L)'
;MARVVVVFDFDKTLIDCDSDNWVVEQLGVDDTFLHLLPTLPWNSLMDQMMIEIHSRKKTIQDIAECLRQGIVMDRIRASVSAEGGKKRFIYVGDGSPDFCATLKLKEEEFVMPRKDFPLWEFICSNKNLIKAKILEWSDGEELGTRLLSLINTILIEEKCSVRTDLVVVPVDCKFQTGSISSHDSYTRDVLQVPR
;
A
#
# COMPACT_ATOMS: atom_id res chain seq x y z
N MET A 1 10.12 -17.20 -8.10
CA MET A 1 10.40 -16.45 -6.86
C MET A 1 9.40 -15.34 -6.80
N ALA A 2 8.54 -15.28 -5.79
CA ALA A 2 7.63 -14.16 -5.69
C ALA A 2 8.37 -12.96 -5.11
N ARG A 3 7.99 -11.78 -5.59
CA ARG A 3 8.63 -10.52 -5.21
C ARG A 3 7.67 -9.77 -4.30
N VAL A 4 8.18 -9.29 -3.18
CA VAL A 4 7.44 -8.38 -2.32
C VAL A 4 7.56 -6.99 -2.90
N VAL A 5 6.43 -6.30 -3.04
CA VAL A 5 6.38 -4.89 -3.44
C VAL A 5 5.89 -4.11 -2.23
N VAL A 6 6.73 -3.23 -1.71
CA VAL A 6 6.36 -2.30 -0.64
C VAL A 6 6.07 -0.94 -1.27
N VAL A 7 4.88 -0.42 -1.00
CA VAL A 7 4.38 0.85 -1.52
C VAL A 7 4.24 1.79 -0.32
N PHE A 8 5.08 2.82 -0.27
CA PHE A 8 5.04 3.85 0.76
C PHE A 8 4.36 5.08 0.21
N ASP A 9 3.18 5.41 0.74
CA ASP A 9 2.65 6.75 0.53
C ASP A 9 3.45 7.73 1.38
N PHE A 10 4.09 8.69 0.73
CA PHE A 10 4.48 9.92 1.41
C PHE A 10 3.56 11.03 0.91
N ASP A 11 3.19 11.94 1.79
CA ASP A 11 2.46 13.16 1.46
C ASP A 11 2.97 13.75 0.12
N LYS A 12 2.07 13.81 -0.87
CA LYS A 12 2.33 14.30 -2.24
C LYS A 12 3.28 13.45 -3.12
N THR A 13 3.46 12.15 -2.87
CA THR A 13 4.39 11.32 -3.68
C THR A 13 3.80 10.08 -4.34
N LEU A 14 2.84 9.36 -3.73
CA LEU A 14 2.27 8.18 -4.40
C LEU A 14 1.12 8.53 -5.34
N ILE A 15 0.48 9.67 -5.13
CA ILE A 15 -0.46 10.29 -6.07
C ILE A 15 0.24 11.48 -6.74
N ASP A 16 1.23 11.19 -7.59
CA ASP A 16 1.76 12.18 -8.55
C ASP A 16 0.91 12.14 -9.86
N CYS A 17 -0.40 12.03 -9.68
CA CYS A 17 -1.35 12.46 -10.68
C CYS A 17 -1.93 13.74 -10.10
N ASP A 18 -1.69 14.87 -10.75
CA ASP A 18 -2.36 16.11 -10.40
C ASP A 18 -3.87 15.81 -10.35
N SER A 19 -4.44 15.84 -9.14
CA SER A 19 -5.86 15.53 -8.93
C SER A 19 -6.75 16.45 -9.76
N ASP A 20 -6.25 17.65 -10.03
CA ASP A 20 -6.93 18.64 -10.86
C ASP A 20 -6.99 18.14 -12.30
N ASN A 21 -5.86 17.71 -12.89
CA ASN A 21 -5.83 17.13 -14.24
C ASN A 21 -6.65 15.84 -14.33
N TRP A 22 -6.58 14.97 -13.32
CA TRP A 22 -7.35 13.73 -13.29
C TRP A 22 -8.86 13.97 -13.28
N VAL A 23 -9.32 14.92 -12.46
CA VAL A 23 -10.74 15.30 -12.40
C VAL A 23 -11.18 15.94 -13.72
N VAL A 24 -10.33 16.78 -14.31
CA VAL A 24 -10.58 17.42 -15.61
C VAL A 24 -10.79 16.39 -16.71
N GLU A 25 -9.88 15.42 -16.83
CA GLU A 25 -9.95 14.35 -17.84
C GLU A 25 -11.16 13.44 -17.63
N GLN A 26 -11.34 12.91 -16.42
CA GLN A 26 -12.38 11.91 -16.15
C GLN A 26 -13.80 12.48 -16.16
N LEU A 27 -13.96 13.77 -15.86
CA LEU A 27 -15.25 14.46 -15.96
C LEU A 27 -15.48 15.10 -17.33
N GLY A 28 -14.53 14.93 -18.26
CA GLY A 28 -14.62 15.30 -19.68
C GLY A 28 -14.56 16.80 -19.94
N VAL A 29 -13.92 17.57 -19.06
CA VAL A 29 -13.71 19.02 -19.22
C VAL A 29 -12.31 19.35 -19.74
N ASP A 30 -11.59 18.35 -20.22
CA ASP A 30 -10.22 18.40 -20.77
C ASP A 30 -10.11 19.28 -22.00
N ASP A 31 -11.06 19.24 -22.93
CA ASP A 31 -11.07 20.13 -24.09
C ASP A 31 -11.09 21.62 -23.67
N THR A 32 -11.95 21.96 -22.72
CA THR A 32 -12.07 23.32 -22.18
C THR A 32 -10.82 23.72 -21.40
N PHE A 33 -10.29 22.79 -20.58
CA PHE A 33 -9.07 23.00 -19.82
C PHE A 33 -7.87 23.31 -20.72
N LEU A 34 -7.63 22.48 -21.74
CA LEU A 34 -6.51 22.64 -22.67
C LEU A 34 -6.62 23.96 -23.46
N HIS A 35 -7.84 24.39 -23.79
CA HIS A 35 -8.07 25.67 -24.45
C HIS A 35 -7.74 26.88 -23.55
N LEU A 36 -8.08 26.79 -22.26
CA LEU A 36 -7.94 27.89 -21.32
C LEU A 36 -6.58 27.95 -20.61
N LEU A 37 -5.88 26.82 -20.53
CA LEU A 37 -4.55 26.68 -19.89
C LEU A 37 -3.53 27.76 -20.30
N PRO A 38 -3.37 28.15 -21.58
CA PRO A 38 -2.42 29.20 -21.96
C PRO A 38 -2.90 30.63 -21.65
N THR A 39 -4.17 30.82 -21.25
CA THR A 39 -4.80 32.13 -21.14
C THR A 39 -5.07 32.57 -19.70
N LEU A 40 -5.07 31.65 -18.73
CA LEU A 40 -5.47 31.92 -17.35
C LEU A 40 -4.41 31.46 -16.35
N PRO A 41 -4.24 32.18 -15.23
CA PRO A 41 -3.55 31.65 -14.05
C PRO A 41 -4.26 30.40 -13.53
N TRP A 42 -3.49 29.45 -12.97
CA TRP A 42 -3.96 28.15 -12.50
C TRP A 42 -5.24 28.22 -11.66
N ASN A 43 -5.28 29.08 -10.63
CA ASN A 43 -6.43 29.17 -9.74
C ASN A 43 -7.71 29.63 -10.47
N SER A 44 -7.58 30.58 -11.39
CA SER A 44 -8.69 31.07 -12.20
C SER A 44 -9.15 30.03 -13.23
N LEU A 45 -8.22 29.25 -13.77
CA LEU A 45 -8.53 28.11 -14.62
C LEU A 45 -9.32 27.05 -13.86
N MET A 46 -8.86 26.67 -12.67
CA MET A 46 -9.52 25.66 -11.85
C MET A 46 -10.91 26.11 -11.37
N ASP A 47 -11.08 27.39 -11.02
CA ASP A 47 -12.39 27.95 -10.71
C ASP A 47 -13.37 27.82 -11.89
N GLN A 48 -12.91 28.09 -13.11
CA GLN A 48 -13.72 27.85 -14.32
C GLN A 48 -14.00 26.37 -14.57
N MET A 49 -13.05 25.47 -14.28
CA MET A 49 -13.32 24.03 -14.37
C MET A 49 -14.41 23.59 -13.40
N MET A 50 -14.43 24.13 -12.18
CA MET A 50 -15.49 23.81 -11.20
C MET A 50 -16.87 24.28 -11.68
N ILE A 51 -16.95 25.46 -12.30
CA ILE A 51 -18.19 25.97 -12.91
C ILE A 51 -18.64 25.05 -14.05
N GLU A 52 -17.73 24.63 -14.91
CA GLU A 52 -18.05 23.76 -16.05
C GLU A 52 -18.46 22.35 -15.62
N ILE A 53 -17.77 21.78 -14.63
CA ILE A 53 -18.15 20.51 -14.00
C ILE A 53 -19.57 20.61 -13.44
N HIS A 54 -19.89 21.72 -12.76
CA HIS A 54 -21.23 21.96 -12.23
C HIS A 54 -22.29 22.15 -13.32
N SER A 55 -21.97 22.86 -14.43
CA SER A 55 -22.87 23.06 -15.56
C SER A 55 -23.31 21.74 -16.20
N ARG A 56 -22.41 20.75 -16.17
CA ARG A 56 -22.64 19.36 -16.63
C ARG A 56 -23.39 18.49 -15.62
N LYS A 57 -23.92 19.09 -14.55
CA LYS A 57 -24.67 18.42 -13.47
C LYS A 57 -23.86 17.37 -12.71
N LYS A 58 -22.53 17.47 -12.73
CA LYS A 58 -21.66 16.64 -11.90
C LYS A 58 -21.69 17.15 -10.46
N THR A 59 -21.73 16.23 -9.54
CA THR A 59 -21.85 16.47 -8.09
C THR A 59 -20.50 16.30 -7.41
N ILE A 60 -20.42 16.75 -6.15
CA ILE A 60 -19.25 16.47 -5.31
C ILE A 60 -19.03 14.96 -5.13
N GLN A 61 -20.10 14.16 -5.16
CA GLN A 61 -20.00 12.70 -5.14
C GLN A 61 -19.36 12.14 -6.41
N ASP A 62 -19.65 12.72 -7.58
CA ASP A 62 -19.02 12.32 -8.84
C ASP A 62 -17.51 12.65 -8.84
N ILE A 63 -17.13 13.81 -8.29
CA ILE A 63 -15.72 14.19 -8.11
C ILE A 63 -15.04 13.21 -7.13
N ALA A 64 -15.69 12.90 -6.00
CA ALA A 64 -15.16 11.94 -5.04
C ALA A 64 -15.02 10.52 -5.61
N GLU A 65 -15.95 10.09 -6.46
CA GLU A 65 -15.88 8.83 -7.21
C GLU A 65 -14.69 8.83 -8.18
N CYS A 66 -14.54 9.91 -8.95
CA CYS A 66 -13.42 10.12 -9.85
C CYS A 66 -12.07 10.02 -9.12
N LEU A 67 -11.90 10.73 -8.02
CA LEU A 67 -10.65 10.70 -7.23
C LEU A 67 -10.39 9.31 -6.64
N ARG A 68 -11.45 8.60 -6.23
CA ARG A 68 -11.37 7.24 -5.69
C ARG A 68 -10.99 6.18 -6.72
N GLN A 69 -11.17 6.45 -8.02
CA GLN A 69 -10.72 5.55 -9.08
C GLN A 69 -9.19 5.45 -9.17
N GLY A 70 -8.44 6.32 -8.49
CA GLY A 70 -7.00 6.24 -8.16
C GLY A 70 -6.19 5.19 -8.93
N ILE A 71 -5.75 5.51 -10.13
CA ILE A 71 -5.07 4.59 -11.07
C ILE A 71 -3.67 4.15 -10.64
N VAL A 72 -3.06 4.77 -9.63
CA VAL A 72 -1.65 4.53 -9.31
C VAL A 72 -1.41 3.09 -8.87
N MET A 73 -2.25 2.56 -7.97
CA MET A 73 -2.14 1.16 -7.55
C MET A 73 -2.32 0.19 -8.72
N ASP A 74 -3.18 0.50 -9.68
CA ASP A 74 -3.40 -0.33 -10.87
C ASP A 74 -2.21 -0.24 -11.84
N ARG A 75 -1.62 0.94 -12.01
CA ARG A 75 -0.40 1.16 -12.81
C ARG A 75 0.81 0.44 -12.22
N ILE A 76 1.04 0.55 -10.91
CA ILE A 76 2.11 -0.18 -10.23
C ILE A 76 1.88 -1.69 -10.37
N ARG A 77 0.63 -2.15 -10.22
CA ARG A 77 0.32 -3.57 -10.40
C ARG A 77 0.58 -4.03 -11.82
N ALA A 78 0.20 -3.25 -12.84
CA ALA A 78 0.46 -3.56 -14.24
C ALA A 78 1.95 -3.62 -14.56
N SER A 79 2.73 -2.64 -14.10
CA SER A 79 4.18 -2.58 -14.35
C SER A 79 4.92 -3.76 -13.72
N VAL A 80 4.61 -4.08 -12.47
CA VAL A 80 5.28 -5.21 -11.77
C VAL A 80 4.80 -6.56 -12.30
N SER A 81 3.55 -6.68 -12.78
CA SER A 81 3.04 -7.93 -13.37
C SER A 81 3.74 -8.27 -14.69
N ALA A 82 4.20 -7.27 -15.45
CA ALA A 82 4.96 -7.49 -16.69
C ALA A 82 6.30 -8.21 -16.47
N GLU A 83 6.86 -8.12 -15.25
CA GLU A 83 8.12 -8.79 -14.89
C GLU A 83 7.97 -10.28 -14.59
N GLY A 84 6.74 -10.82 -14.61
CA GLY A 84 6.44 -12.20 -14.27
C GLY A 84 6.58 -12.55 -12.77
N GLY A 85 6.02 -13.69 -12.40
CA GLY A 85 5.98 -14.20 -11.02
C GLY A 85 4.88 -13.58 -10.15
N LYS A 86 4.43 -14.31 -9.13
CA LYS A 86 3.47 -13.80 -8.14
C LYS A 86 4.11 -12.62 -7.37
N LYS A 87 3.33 -11.59 -7.08
CA LYS A 87 3.79 -10.41 -6.33
C LYS A 87 2.89 -10.24 -5.14
N ARG A 88 3.48 -9.94 -3.97
CA ARG A 88 2.72 -9.67 -2.75
C ARG A 88 2.91 -8.20 -2.39
N PHE A 89 1.81 -7.45 -2.35
CA PHE A 89 1.83 -6.02 -2.07
C PHE A 89 1.71 -5.76 -0.56
N ILE A 90 2.48 -4.79 -0.10
CA ILE A 90 2.39 -4.21 1.24
C ILE A 90 2.22 -2.70 1.04
N TYR A 91 1.07 -2.15 1.41
CA TYR A 91 0.84 -0.71 1.40
C TYR A 91 1.10 -0.12 2.78
N VAL A 92 1.86 0.96 2.84
CA VAL A 92 2.18 1.69 4.08
C VAL A 92 1.74 3.14 3.89
N GLY A 93 0.94 3.67 4.80
CA GLY A 93 0.42 5.04 4.74
C GLY A 93 -0.32 5.44 6.01
N ASP A 94 -0.72 6.70 6.10
CA ASP A 94 -1.44 7.26 7.24
C ASP A 94 -2.53 8.28 6.86
N GLY A 95 -2.63 8.68 5.58
CA GLY A 95 -3.52 9.74 5.11
C GLY A 95 -4.94 9.27 4.77
N SER A 96 -5.92 10.17 4.92
CA SER A 96 -7.30 9.93 4.45
C SER A 96 -7.40 9.48 2.97
N PRO A 97 -6.64 10.07 2.02
CA PRO A 97 -6.71 9.69 0.61
C PRO A 97 -6.30 8.23 0.34
N ASP A 98 -5.49 7.64 1.22
CA ASP A 98 -5.00 6.26 1.08
C ASP A 98 -6.10 5.21 1.21
N PHE A 99 -7.25 5.55 1.82
CA PHE A 99 -8.30 4.58 2.07
C PHE A 99 -8.74 3.87 0.78
N CYS A 100 -8.79 4.60 -0.35
CA CYS A 100 -9.14 4.03 -1.65
C CYS A 100 -8.10 3.00 -2.14
N ALA A 101 -6.81 3.23 -1.88
CA ALA A 101 -5.75 2.28 -2.21
C ALA A 101 -5.91 0.96 -1.44
N THR A 102 -6.36 1.03 -0.18
CA THR A 102 -6.58 -0.16 0.66
C THR A 102 -7.69 -1.08 0.13
N LEU A 103 -8.72 -0.50 -0.51
CA LEU A 103 -9.83 -1.25 -1.11
C LEU A 103 -9.39 -2.07 -2.36
N LYS A 104 -8.29 -1.67 -3.00
CA LYS A 104 -7.72 -2.33 -4.18
C LYS A 104 -6.77 -3.47 -3.83
N LEU A 105 -6.47 -3.67 -2.55
CA LEU A 105 -5.62 -4.76 -2.08
C LEU A 105 -6.40 -6.09 -1.99
N LYS A 106 -5.68 -7.19 -2.20
CA LYS A 106 -6.20 -8.57 -2.17
C LYS A 106 -6.00 -9.22 -0.81
N GLU A 107 -6.65 -10.34 -0.58
CA GLU A 107 -6.64 -11.06 0.72
C GLU A 107 -5.26 -11.57 1.16
N GLU A 108 -4.37 -11.85 0.20
CA GLU A 108 -2.99 -12.23 0.48
C GLU A 108 -2.04 -11.02 0.67
N GLU A 109 -2.54 -9.80 0.47
CA GLU A 109 -1.77 -8.55 0.56
C GLU A 109 -1.96 -7.89 1.93
N PHE A 110 -1.14 -6.87 2.20
CA PHE A 110 -1.09 -6.22 3.50
C PHE A 110 -1.27 -4.71 3.39
N VAL A 111 -1.94 -4.14 4.38
CA VAL A 111 -1.97 -2.70 4.65
C VAL A 111 -1.40 -2.44 6.04
N MET A 112 -0.52 -1.46 6.15
CA MET A 112 0.15 -1.06 7.38
C MET A 112 -0.19 0.40 7.72
N PRO A 113 -1.37 0.65 8.31
CA PRO A 113 -1.79 2.00 8.66
C PRO A 113 -1.16 2.49 9.96
N ARG A 114 -0.82 3.77 10.03
CA ARG A 114 -0.35 4.38 11.28
C ARG A 114 -1.50 4.59 12.27
N LYS A 115 -1.34 4.11 13.51
CA LYS A 115 -2.35 4.27 14.56
C LYS A 115 -2.64 5.73 14.85
N ASP A 116 -3.89 6.04 15.18
CA ASP A 116 -4.37 7.37 15.55
C ASP A 116 -4.26 8.42 14.41
N PHE A 117 -4.14 7.96 13.17
CA PHE A 117 -4.19 8.79 11.96
C PHE A 117 -5.42 8.45 11.10
N PRO A 118 -5.84 9.36 10.20
CA PRO A 118 -7.12 9.22 9.49
C PRO A 118 -7.29 7.92 8.69
N LEU A 119 -6.22 7.40 8.07
CA LEU A 119 -6.30 6.10 7.38
C LEU A 119 -6.71 4.98 8.34
N TRP A 120 -6.08 4.92 9.51
CA TRP A 120 -6.36 3.90 10.51
C TRP A 120 -7.78 4.02 11.06
N GLU A 121 -8.26 5.24 11.32
CA GLU A 121 -9.64 5.49 11.76
C GLU A 121 -10.68 4.99 10.74
N PHE A 122 -10.44 5.27 9.44
CA PHE A 122 -11.33 4.79 8.38
C PHE A 122 -11.29 3.27 8.23
N ILE A 123 -10.12 2.66 8.33
CA ILE A 123 -9.95 1.20 8.32
C ILE A 123 -10.71 0.56 9.48
N CYS A 124 -10.55 1.10 10.70
CA CYS A 124 -11.26 0.61 11.89
C CYS A 124 -12.78 0.72 11.74
N SER A 125 -13.27 1.83 11.18
CA SER A 125 -14.70 2.07 10.97
C SER A 125 -15.30 1.21 9.85
N ASN A 126 -14.49 0.80 8.88
CA ASN A 126 -14.94 0.12 7.65
C ASN A 126 -14.23 -1.22 7.40
N LYS A 127 -13.83 -1.91 8.47
CA LYS A 127 -12.97 -3.12 8.40
C LYS A 127 -13.47 -4.20 7.43
N ASN A 128 -14.79 -4.36 7.31
CA ASN A 128 -15.41 -5.35 6.44
C ASN A 128 -15.22 -5.07 4.93
N LEU A 129 -14.89 -3.83 4.55
CA LEU A 129 -14.63 -3.47 3.15
C LEU A 129 -13.20 -3.84 2.72
N ILE A 130 -12.31 -4.11 3.68
CA ILE A 130 -10.90 -4.33 3.44
C ILE A 130 -10.63 -5.82 3.39
N LYS A 131 -10.16 -6.28 2.22
CA LYS A 131 -9.78 -7.67 2.00
C LYS A 131 -8.39 -7.98 2.55
N ALA A 132 -7.49 -6.99 2.49
CA ALA A 132 -6.11 -7.15 2.89
C ALA A 132 -5.94 -7.35 4.40
N LYS A 133 -4.82 -7.96 4.77
CA LYS A 133 -4.41 -8.12 6.16
C LYS A 133 -3.94 -6.77 6.71
N ILE A 134 -4.53 -6.35 7.82
CA ILE A 134 -4.22 -5.06 8.46
C ILE A 134 -3.14 -5.27 9.52
N LEU A 135 -2.11 -4.44 9.52
CA LEU A 135 -0.96 -4.55 10.40
C LEU A 135 -0.49 -3.15 10.83
N GLU A 136 -1.13 -2.61 11.85
CA GLU A 136 -0.89 -1.22 12.29
C GLU A 136 0.46 -1.00 13.01
N TRP A 137 0.91 0.25 13.03
CA TRP A 137 2.16 0.71 13.68
C TRP A 137 1.98 2.09 14.34
N SER A 138 2.71 2.36 15.41
CA SER A 138 2.67 3.64 16.14
C SER A 138 3.86 4.56 15.81
N ASP A 139 5.04 3.99 15.59
CA ASP A 139 6.28 4.72 15.33
C ASP A 139 7.18 4.01 14.30
N GLY A 140 8.29 4.66 13.94
CA GLY A 140 9.22 4.17 12.92
C GLY A 140 9.97 2.88 13.32
N GLU A 141 10.20 2.65 14.61
CA GLU A 141 10.88 1.44 15.09
C GLU A 141 9.93 0.23 15.02
N GLU A 142 8.68 0.42 15.44
CA GLU A 142 7.63 -0.58 15.30
C GLU A 142 7.36 -0.90 13.83
N LEU A 143 7.24 0.13 12.98
CA LEU A 143 7.07 -0.03 11.53
C LEU A 143 8.22 -0.86 10.94
N GLY A 144 9.47 -0.50 11.22
CA GLY A 144 10.64 -1.21 10.72
C GLY A 144 10.68 -2.66 11.15
N THR A 145 10.44 -2.93 12.44
CA THR A 145 10.42 -4.28 13.00
C THR A 145 9.33 -5.15 12.39
N ARG A 146 8.11 -4.61 12.29
CA ARG A 146 6.96 -5.33 11.73
C ARG A 146 7.12 -5.59 10.23
N LEU A 147 7.60 -4.60 9.47
CA LEU A 147 7.81 -4.73 8.03
C LEU A 147 8.88 -5.78 7.71
N LEU A 148 10.02 -5.76 8.42
CA LEU A 148 11.08 -6.74 8.23
C LEU A 148 10.62 -8.15 8.59
N SER A 149 9.92 -8.31 9.72
CA SER A 149 9.33 -9.59 10.13
C SER A 149 8.38 -10.12 9.06
N LEU A 150 7.48 -9.27 8.56
CA LEU A 150 6.53 -9.62 7.51
C LEU A 150 7.20 -10.05 6.21
N ILE A 151 8.19 -9.29 5.72
CA ILE A 151 8.95 -9.63 4.50
C ILE A 151 9.62 -10.99 4.67
N ASN A 152 10.28 -11.23 5.81
CA ASN A 152 10.92 -12.51 6.10
C ASN A 152 9.93 -13.67 6.12
N THR A 153 8.76 -13.49 6.73
CA THR A 153 7.69 -14.50 6.73
C THR A 153 7.23 -14.82 5.31
N ILE A 154 6.98 -13.81 4.48
CA ILE A 154 6.55 -13.99 3.08
C ILE A 154 7.59 -14.79 2.29
N LEU A 155 8.87 -14.45 2.44
CA LEU A 155 9.97 -15.13 1.76
C LEU A 155 10.14 -16.59 2.22
N ILE A 156 9.85 -16.90 3.49
CA ILE A 156 9.91 -18.27 4.04
C ILE A 156 8.74 -19.10 3.54
N GLU A 157 7.50 -18.57 3.59
CA GLU A 157 6.29 -19.25 3.12
C GLU A 157 6.44 -19.72 1.66
N GLU A 158 7.08 -18.91 0.82
CA GLU A 158 7.35 -19.27 -0.57
C GLU A 158 8.40 -20.37 -0.72
N LYS A 159 9.50 -20.32 0.04
CA LYS A 159 10.49 -21.39 0.04
C LYS A 159 9.88 -22.73 0.46
N CYS A 160 8.96 -22.71 1.42
CA CYS A 160 8.25 -23.90 1.86
C CYS A 160 7.21 -24.39 0.84
N SER A 161 6.46 -23.49 0.20
CA SER A 161 5.49 -23.87 -0.84
C SER A 161 6.16 -24.55 -2.06
N VAL A 162 7.40 -24.15 -2.40
CA VAL A 162 8.19 -24.82 -3.45
C VAL A 162 8.74 -26.16 -2.98
N ARG A 163 8.93 -26.36 -1.66
CA ARG A 163 9.42 -27.61 -1.09
C ARG A 163 8.34 -28.68 -0.93
N THR A 164 7.07 -28.30 -0.77
CA THR A 164 5.95 -29.25 -0.62
C THR A 164 5.63 -30.06 -1.88
N ASP A 165 6.17 -29.69 -3.05
CA ASP A 165 6.13 -30.54 -4.26
C ASP A 165 7.14 -31.70 -4.21
N LEU A 166 8.04 -31.73 -3.21
CA LEU A 166 8.94 -32.84 -2.95
C LEU A 166 8.77 -33.33 -1.50
N VAL A 167 7.92 -34.34 -1.36
CA VAL A 167 7.84 -35.28 -0.23
C VAL A 167 7.07 -34.78 1.02
N VAL A 168 5.81 -35.23 1.10
CA VAL A 168 5.09 -35.42 2.37
C VAL A 168 5.67 -36.66 3.06
N VAL A 169 6.31 -36.50 4.20
CA VAL A 169 6.37 -37.57 5.22
C VAL A 169 5.86 -36.94 6.52
N PRO A 170 4.72 -37.40 7.05
CA PRO A 170 4.26 -36.97 8.35
C PRO A 170 5.09 -37.73 9.40
N VAL A 171 5.76 -37.00 10.30
CA VAL A 171 6.37 -37.62 11.49
C VAL A 171 5.57 -37.17 12.70
N ASP A 172 4.93 -38.16 13.32
CA ASP A 172 4.09 -38.05 14.50
C ASP A 172 4.82 -37.41 15.69
N CYS A 173 4.17 -36.41 16.32
CA CYS A 173 4.59 -35.84 17.59
C CYS A 173 4.39 -36.85 18.73
N LYS A 174 5.47 -37.56 19.12
CA LYS A 174 5.58 -38.16 20.45
C LYS A 174 6.24 -37.18 21.41
N PHE A 175 5.46 -36.69 22.36
CA PHE A 175 5.94 -35.99 23.54
C PHE A 175 6.81 -36.93 24.39
N GLN A 176 8.09 -36.58 24.57
CA GLN A 176 8.85 -36.99 25.75
C GLN A 176 9.72 -35.84 26.23
N THR A 177 9.49 -35.52 27.51
CA THR A 177 10.26 -34.67 28.41
C THR A 177 11.71 -35.14 28.54
N GLY A 178 12.65 -34.21 28.50
CA GLY A 178 14.04 -34.44 28.86
C GLY A 178 14.79 -33.13 29.05
N SER A 179 15.07 -32.79 30.31
CA SER A 179 16.02 -31.76 30.73
C SER A 179 17.46 -32.11 30.32
N ILE A 180 18.31 -31.11 30.08
CA ILE A 180 19.66 -30.93 30.69
C ILE A 180 20.34 -29.67 30.12
N SER A 181 21.27 -29.16 30.91
CA SER A 181 21.85 -27.83 31.00
C SER A 181 23.07 -27.53 30.11
N SER A 182 23.29 -26.21 29.97
CA SER A 182 24.55 -25.45 30.16
C SER A 182 25.71 -25.46 29.13
N HIS A 183 26.13 -24.21 28.86
CA HIS A 183 27.38 -23.68 28.30
C HIS A 183 27.61 -23.73 26.78
N ASP A 184 27.66 -22.54 26.16
CA ASP A 184 28.96 -21.94 25.81
C ASP A 184 28.85 -20.45 25.44
N SER A 185 29.86 -19.70 25.89
CA SER A 185 30.17 -18.30 25.58
C SER A 185 30.85 -18.16 24.22
N TYR A 186 30.64 -17.07 23.48
CA TYR A 186 31.69 -16.13 23.06
C TYR A 186 31.14 -14.92 22.27
N THR A 187 31.56 -13.74 22.73
CA THR A 187 31.84 -12.44 22.07
C THR A 187 30.88 -11.80 21.05
N ARG A 188 30.38 -10.62 21.46
CA ARG A 188 29.83 -9.56 20.62
C ARG A 188 30.97 -8.76 19.98
N ASP A 189 31.00 -8.67 18.64
CA ASP A 189 31.69 -7.59 17.94
C ASP A 189 30.67 -6.54 17.50
N VAL A 190 30.77 -5.35 18.11
CA VAL A 190 30.00 -4.15 17.76
C VAL A 190 30.89 -3.29 16.88
N LEU A 191 30.52 -3.09 15.61
CA LEU A 191 31.16 -2.11 14.74
C LEU A 191 30.68 -0.69 15.10
N GLN A 192 31.62 0.17 15.48
CA GLN A 192 31.36 1.60 15.70
C GLN A 192 31.30 2.37 14.38
N VAL A 193 30.37 3.33 14.30
CA VAL A 193 30.21 4.27 13.18
C VAL A 193 30.96 5.58 13.51
N PRO A 194 31.76 6.16 12.60
CA PRO A 194 32.47 7.42 12.82
C PRO A 194 31.53 8.63 12.86
N ARG A 195 31.89 9.65 13.64
CA ARG A 195 31.22 10.96 13.74
C ARG A 195 31.43 11.83 12.51
#